data_AF-A0A4Y9ZZF3-F1
#
_entry.id   AF-A0A4Y9ZZF3-F1
#
_cell.length_a   1.000
_cell.length_b   1.000
_cell.length_c   1.000
_cell.angle_alpha   90.00
_cell.angle_beta   90.00
_cell.angle_gamma   90.00
#
_symmetry.space_group_name_H-M   'P 1'
#
loop_
_entity.id
_entity.type
_entity.pdbx_description
1 polymer ?
#
loop_
_entity_poly.entity_id
_entity_poly.type
_entity_poly.pdbx_seq_one_letter_code
_entity_poly.pdbx_strand_id
1 'polypeptide(L)'
;MALNRSRSRSLSLVLVLARLFFRSLSRAIGFFLFDDVEVPSLVWFTGSEDDIIVDVEDDEVKIQALLDFSHALWGDPMQERLFRVEPKPSVATWEGYGGDPIVFQKQETKGLWYNLYEALVVLVQNAEGTETEGPRVKWAKEAVPASVAALKEAKNYTQQK
;
A
#
# COMPACT_ATOMS: atom_id res chain seq x y z
N MET A 1 35.40 -7.89 0.13
CA MET A 1 34.89 -7.85 -1.26
C MET A 1 33.59 -8.66 -1.32
N ALA A 2 32.43 -8.05 -0.99
CA ALA A 2 31.15 -8.75 -0.82
C ALA A 2 29.95 -7.95 -1.39
N LEU A 3 30.15 -7.21 -2.50
CA LEU A 3 29.13 -6.31 -3.06
C LEU A 3 28.17 -6.95 -4.08
N ASN A 4 28.30 -8.24 -4.41
CA ASN A 4 27.67 -8.78 -5.64
C ASN A 4 26.40 -9.63 -5.41
N ARG A 5 26.06 -10.02 -4.17
CA ARG A 5 24.90 -10.90 -3.92
C ARG A 5 23.57 -10.15 -3.81
N SER A 6 23.56 -8.92 -3.29
CA SER A 6 22.32 -8.11 -3.16
C SER A 6 21.79 -7.65 -4.52
N ARG A 7 22.65 -7.11 -5.40
CA ARG A 7 22.26 -6.69 -6.76
C ARG A 7 21.66 -7.82 -7.60
N SER A 8 22.22 -9.03 -7.51
CA SER A 8 21.70 -10.20 -8.25
C SER A 8 20.29 -10.60 -7.79
N ARG A 9 19.96 -10.45 -6.49
CA ARG A 9 18.62 -10.77 -5.96
C ARG A 9 17.60 -9.71 -6.34
N SER A 10 17.97 -8.42 -6.24
CA SER A 10 17.13 -7.29 -6.67
C SER A 10 16.77 -7.38 -8.16
N LEU A 11 17.74 -7.63 -9.04
CA LEU A 11 17.51 -7.81 -10.49
C LEU A 11 16.61 -9.01 -10.82
N SER A 12 16.73 -10.10 -10.06
CA SER A 12 15.88 -11.29 -10.24
C SER A 12 14.43 -11.01 -9.86
N LEU A 13 14.21 -10.27 -8.77
CA LEU A 13 12.90 -9.83 -8.34
C LEU A 13 12.25 -8.94 -9.42
N VAL A 14 13.00 -7.95 -9.92
CA VAL A 14 12.54 -7.03 -10.98
C VAL A 14 12.10 -7.78 -12.25
N LEU A 15 12.87 -8.77 -12.71
CA LEU A 15 12.55 -9.49 -13.96
C LEU A 15 11.33 -10.40 -13.83
N VAL A 16 11.18 -11.08 -12.68
CA VAL A 16 10.04 -11.96 -12.41
C VAL A 16 8.76 -11.14 -12.22
N LEU A 17 8.86 -10.06 -11.44
CA LEU A 17 7.74 -9.16 -11.18
C LEU A 17 7.24 -8.45 -12.43
N ALA A 18 8.16 -7.94 -13.26
CA ALA A 18 7.79 -7.28 -14.52
C ALA A 18 6.90 -8.21 -15.37
N ARG A 19 7.24 -9.49 -15.52
CA ARG A 19 6.40 -10.42 -16.31
C ARG A 19 5.06 -10.72 -15.67
N LEU A 20 4.96 -10.70 -14.34
CA LEU A 20 3.76 -11.14 -13.61
C LEU A 20 2.59 -10.16 -13.70
N PHE A 21 2.86 -8.85 -13.73
CA PHE A 21 1.79 -7.83 -13.73
C PHE A 21 1.83 -6.85 -14.90
N PHE A 22 2.81 -6.91 -15.84
CA PHE A 22 2.90 -5.95 -16.94
C PHE A 22 1.59 -5.80 -17.72
N ARG A 23 0.92 -6.91 -18.04
CA ARG A 23 -0.36 -6.88 -18.76
C ARG A 23 -1.45 -6.16 -17.97
N SER A 24 -1.55 -6.39 -16.66
CA SER A 24 -2.50 -5.67 -15.80
C SER A 24 -2.12 -4.19 -15.67
N LEU A 25 -0.83 -3.88 -15.56
CA LEU A 25 -0.35 -2.49 -15.47
C LEU A 25 -0.63 -1.72 -16.76
N SER A 26 -0.39 -2.32 -17.93
CA SER A 26 -0.74 -1.71 -19.21
C SER A 26 -2.23 -1.42 -19.32
N ARG A 27 -3.10 -2.31 -18.79
CA ARG A 27 -4.54 -2.03 -18.69
C ARG A 27 -4.79 -0.86 -17.75
N ALA A 28 -4.21 -0.84 -16.54
CA ALA A 28 -4.39 0.25 -15.58
C ALA A 28 -4.03 1.62 -16.17
N ILE A 29 -2.89 1.71 -16.86
CA ILE A 29 -2.46 2.92 -17.56
C ILE A 29 -3.45 3.27 -18.67
N GLY A 30 -3.82 2.32 -19.53
CA GLY A 30 -4.75 2.56 -20.64
C GLY A 30 -6.16 2.98 -20.22
N PHE A 31 -6.56 2.66 -18.99
CA PHE A 31 -7.84 3.07 -18.40
C PHE A 31 -7.74 4.29 -17.49
N PHE A 32 -6.57 4.95 -17.43
CA PHE A 32 -6.34 6.12 -16.58
C PHE A 32 -6.73 5.86 -15.11
N LEU A 33 -6.43 4.65 -14.63
CA LEU A 33 -6.89 4.18 -13.32
C LEU A 33 -6.38 5.06 -12.17
N PHE A 34 -5.28 5.79 -12.35
CA PHE A 34 -4.65 6.61 -11.31
C PHE A 34 -4.82 8.12 -11.53
N ASP A 35 -5.55 8.55 -12.56
CA ASP A 35 -5.65 9.97 -12.97
C ASP A 35 -6.80 10.73 -12.28
N ASP A 36 -7.67 10.01 -11.59
CA ASP A 36 -8.86 10.50 -10.87
C ASP A 36 -8.55 11.05 -9.47
N VAL A 37 -7.29 11.34 -9.16
CA VAL A 37 -6.91 12.01 -7.90
C VAL A 37 -7.17 13.51 -8.05
N GLU A 38 -8.37 13.96 -7.67
CA GLU A 38 -8.77 15.36 -7.79
C GLU A 38 -8.05 16.26 -6.78
N VAL A 39 -7.92 15.79 -5.54
CA VAL A 39 -7.24 16.50 -4.45
C VAL A 39 -6.21 15.55 -3.86
N PRO A 40 -4.93 15.69 -4.24
CA PRO A 40 -3.90 14.91 -3.58
C PRO A 40 -3.76 15.39 -2.12
N SER A 41 -3.21 14.53 -1.28
CA SER A 41 -3.01 14.80 0.15
C SER A 41 -1.65 14.28 0.60
N LEU A 42 -1.20 14.71 1.79
CA LEU A 42 -0.09 14.05 2.45
C LEU A 42 -0.54 12.66 2.91
N VAL A 43 0.07 11.62 2.36
CA VAL A 43 -0.26 10.21 2.61
C VAL A 43 0.76 9.63 3.58
N TRP A 44 0.28 9.08 4.69
CA TRP A 44 1.09 8.28 5.60
C TRP A 44 1.19 6.82 5.12
N PHE A 45 1.95 6.63 4.03
CA PHE A 45 1.90 5.42 3.19
C PHE A 45 2.26 4.12 3.92
N THR A 46 3.34 4.09 4.70
CA THR A 46 3.81 2.88 5.41
C THR A 46 3.33 2.77 6.85
N GLY A 47 2.68 3.80 7.37
CA GLY A 47 2.28 3.87 8.77
C GLY A 47 1.26 2.79 9.15
N SER A 48 1.42 2.23 10.34
CA SER A 48 0.43 1.35 10.96
C SER A 48 -0.03 1.88 12.31
N GLU A 49 -0.99 1.18 12.91
CA GLU A 49 -1.40 1.40 14.30
C GLU A 49 -0.25 1.27 15.30
N ASP A 50 0.79 0.49 14.97
CA ASP A 50 2.00 0.32 15.80
C ASP A 50 2.85 1.61 15.84
N ASP A 51 2.64 2.51 14.88
CA ASP A 51 3.36 3.78 14.77
C ASP A 51 2.58 4.95 15.41
N ILE A 52 1.47 4.67 16.10
CA ILE A 52 0.63 5.66 16.78
C ILE A 52 0.94 5.61 18.28
N ILE A 53 1.49 6.70 18.81
CA ILE A 53 1.67 6.88 20.26
C ILE A 53 0.40 7.51 20.82
N VAL A 54 -0.20 6.82 21.79
CA VAL A 54 -1.37 7.31 22.51
C VAL A 54 -1.06 7.55 23.99
N ASP A 55 -1.69 8.57 24.54
CA ASP A 55 -1.81 8.80 25.97
C ASP A 55 -3.15 8.25 26.45
N VAL A 56 -3.16 7.64 27.63
CA VAL A 56 -4.36 7.06 28.23
C VAL A 56 -4.48 7.56 29.66
N GLU A 57 -5.37 8.53 29.87
CA GLU A 57 -5.63 9.15 31.18
C GLU A 57 -7.13 9.13 31.47
N ASP A 58 -7.56 8.64 32.64
CA ASP A 58 -8.94 8.69 33.14
C ASP A 58 -10.03 8.34 32.09
N ASP A 59 -9.85 7.19 31.41
CA ASP A 59 -10.72 6.69 30.33
C ASP A 59 -10.75 7.54 29.03
N GLU A 60 -9.89 8.56 28.93
CA GLU A 60 -9.66 9.34 27.71
C GLU A 60 -8.40 8.86 26.98
N VAL A 61 -8.52 8.63 25.67
CA VAL A 61 -7.39 8.25 24.81
C VAL A 61 -7.07 9.42 23.88
N LYS A 62 -5.83 9.89 23.91
CA LYS A 62 -5.35 10.99 23.04
C LYS A 62 -4.17 10.54 22.19
N ILE A 63 -4.21 10.82 20.90
CA ILE A 63 -3.05 10.61 20.03
C ILE A 63 -2.00 11.67 20.37
N GLN A 64 -0.83 11.26 20.85
CA GLN A 64 0.29 12.16 21.11
C GLN A 64 1.19 12.36 19.88
N ALA A 65 1.44 11.27 19.14
CA ALA A 65 2.34 11.31 17.99
C ALA A 65 2.02 10.23 16.97
N LEU A 66 2.35 10.54 15.72
CA LEU A 66 2.45 9.59 14.61
C LEU A 66 3.94 9.47 14.26
N LEU A 67 4.41 8.25 14.01
CA LEU A 67 5.80 7.95 13.68
C LEU A 67 5.96 7.49 12.22
N ASP A 68 7.18 7.10 11.83
CA ASP A 68 7.51 6.56 10.50
C ASP A 68 6.96 7.33 9.27
N PHE A 69 7.31 8.61 9.14
CA PHE A 69 7.02 9.40 7.94
C PHE A 69 8.06 9.19 6.81
N SER A 70 8.92 8.17 6.92
CA SER A 70 10.02 7.96 5.97
C SER A 70 9.57 7.69 4.53
N HIS A 71 8.36 7.19 4.36
CA HIS A 71 7.71 6.95 3.07
C HIS A 71 6.50 7.85 2.82
N ALA A 72 6.35 8.93 3.60
CA ALA A 72 5.28 9.87 3.39
C ALA A 72 5.44 10.57 2.03
N LEU A 73 4.33 10.78 1.33
CA LEU A 73 4.32 11.34 -0.02
C LEU A 73 3.06 12.17 -0.25
N TRP A 74 3.10 13.06 -1.24
CA TRP A 74 1.90 13.76 -1.72
C TRP A 74 1.26 12.93 -2.83
N GLY A 75 0.04 12.44 -2.63
CA GLY A 75 -0.59 11.48 -3.54
C GLY A 75 -2.07 11.21 -3.26
N ASP A 76 -2.55 10.06 -3.75
CA ASP A 76 -3.92 9.61 -3.54
C ASP A 76 -4.15 9.25 -2.06
N PRO A 77 -5.10 9.88 -1.34
CA PRO A 77 -5.46 9.53 0.04
C PRO A 77 -5.68 8.03 0.29
N MET A 78 -6.15 7.29 -0.73
CA MET A 78 -6.34 5.85 -0.65
C MET A 78 -5.04 5.04 -0.53
N GLN A 79 -3.89 5.70 -0.72
CA GLN A 79 -2.58 5.09 -0.52
C GLN A 79 -2.22 4.91 0.95
N GLU A 80 -2.98 5.44 1.91
CA GLU A 80 -2.74 5.13 3.31
C GLU A 80 -3.02 3.68 3.63
N ARG A 81 -2.07 3.04 4.30
CA ARG A 81 -2.20 1.64 4.74
C ARG A 81 -3.36 1.47 5.72
N LEU A 82 -3.57 2.44 6.61
CA LEU A 82 -4.63 2.41 7.64
C LEU A 82 -6.01 2.12 7.04
N PHE A 83 -6.27 2.56 5.81
CA PHE A 83 -7.55 2.39 5.12
C PHE A 83 -7.71 1.05 4.39
N ARG A 84 -6.63 0.29 4.23
CA ARG A 84 -6.59 -0.96 3.44
C ARG A 84 -6.37 -2.21 4.28
N VAL A 85 -6.04 -2.08 5.55
CA VAL A 85 -5.83 -3.20 6.47
C VAL A 85 -7.16 -3.59 7.12
N GLU A 86 -7.35 -4.88 7.35
CA GLU A 86 -8.47 -5.40 8.13
C GLU A 86 -8.06 -5.55 9.61
N PRO A 87 -8.92 -5.17 10.57
CA PRO A 87 -10.28 -4.67 10.36
C PRO A 87 -10.32 -3.24 9.81
N LYS A 88 -11.34 -2.93 9.00
CA LYS A 88 -11.55 -1.56 8.52
C LYS A 88 -11.61 -0.54 9.67
N PRO A 89 -11.12 0.70 9.46
CA PRO A 89 -11.21 1.77 10.44
C PRO A 89 -12.62 2.03 10.94
N SER A 90 -12.70 2.47 12.19
CA SER A 90 -13.95 2.84 12.85
C SER A 90 -14.62 4.06 12.20
N VAL A 91 -15.92 4.25 12.45
CA VAL A 91 -16.64 5.45 12.00
C VAL A 91 -15.99 6.73 12.50
N ALA A 92 -15.54 6.76 13.76
CA ALA A 92 -14.85 7.91 14.33
C ALA A 92 -13.53 8.23 13.61
N THR A 93 -12.82 7.21 13.13
CA THR A 93 -11.60 7.39 12.33
C THR A 93 -11.92 8.08 11.02
N TRP A 94 -12.99 7.68 10.34
CA TRP A 94 -13.43 8.33 9.10
C TRP A 94 -13.90 9.76 9.32
N GLU A 95 -14.67 10.01 10.37
CA GLU A 95 -15.11 11.36 10.74
C GLU A 95 -13.90 12.28 11.00
N GLY A 96 -12.90 11.79 11.75
CA GLY A 96 -11.67 12.52 12.02
C GLY A 96 -10.80 12.78 10.77
N TYR A 97 -10.85 11.87 9.79
CA TYR A 97 -10.12 12.01 8.52
C TYR A 97 -10.82 12.97 7.53
N GLY A 98 -12.10 13.28 7.74
CA GLY A 98 -12.90 14.11 6.83
C GLY A 98 -13.80 13.31 5.89
N GLY A 99 -14.00 12.02 6.16
CA GLY A 99 -14.83 11.09 5.39
C GLY A 99 -14.08 9.86 4.89
N ASP A 100 -14.82 8.86 4.41
CA ASP A 100 -14.22 7.70 3.74
C ASP A 100 -13.73 8.11 2.33
N PRO A 101 -12.43 8.04 2.01
CA PRO A 101 -11.93 8.35 0.68
C PRO A 101 -12.37 7.30 -0.37
N ILE A 102 -12.90 6.15 0.07
CA ILE A 102 -13.35 5.04 -0.78
C ILE A 102 -14.84 5.20 -1.16
N VAL A 103 -15.13 6.13 -2.07
CA VAL A 103 -16.49 6.49 -2.52
C VAL A 103 -16.98 5.70 -3.76
N PHE A 104 -16.12 5.03 -4.53
CA PHE A 104 -16.45 4.43 -5.84
C PHE A 104 -15.90 3.02 -6.06
N GLN A 105 -16.62 2.16 -6.80
CA GLN A 105 -16.18 0.79 -7.10
C GLN A 105 -14.81 0.69 -7.84
N LYS A 106 -14.44 1.68 -8.67
CA LYS A 106 -13.12 1.70 -9.35
C LYS A 106 -11.96 1.66 -8.35
N GLN A 107 -12.19 2.17 -7.15
CA GLN A 107 -11.19 2.26 -6.10
C GLN A 107 -10.82 0.90 -5.49
N GLU A 108 -11.63 -0.14 -5.65
CA GLU A 108 -11.25 -1.50 -5.26
C GLU A 108 -10.03 -1.98 -6.08
N THR A 109 -10.00 -1.69 -7.38
CA THR A 109 -8.86 -2.05 -8.23
C THR A 109 -7.63 -1.20 -7.93
N LYS A 110 -7.81 0.09 -7.60
CA LYS A 110 -6.72 0.91 -7.07
C LYS A 110 -6.15 0.35 -5.76
N GLY A 111 -7.01 -0.07 -4.84
CA GLY A 111 -6.61 -0.69 -3.58
C GLY A 111 -5.72 -1.91 -3.78
N LEU A 112 -6.02 -2.76 -4.77
CA LEU A 112 -5.16 -3.89 -5.16
C LEU A 112 -3.78 -3.43 -5.64
N TRP A 113 -3.70 -2.35 -6.43
CA TRP A 113 -2.43 -1.77 -6.87
C TRP A 113 -1.63 -1.17 -5.72
N TYR A 114 -2.27 -0.48 -4.79
CA TYR A 114 -1.60 0.10 -3.63
C TYR A 114 -1.11 -0.98 -2.65
N ASN A 115 -1.90 -2.04 -2.44
CA ASN A 115 -1.45 -3.22 -1.69
C ASN A 115 -0.25 -3.92 -2.36
N LEU A 116 -0.28 -4.06 -3.69
CA LEU A 116 0.86 -4.61 -4.44
C LEU A 116 2.09 -3.71 -4.27
N TYR A 117 1.94 -2.41 -4.46
CA TYR A 117 3.04 -1.45 -4.36
C TYR A 117 3.68 -1.48 -2.96
N GLU A 118 2.86 -1.46 -1.92
CA GLU A 118 3.32 -1.55 -0.54
C GLU A 118 4.06 -2.85 -0.24
N ALA A 119 3.52 -4.00 -0.66
CA ALA A 119 4.17 -5.28 -0.49
C ALA A 119 5.54 -5.31 -1.20
N LEU A 120 5.65 -4.70 -2.39
CA LEU A 120 6.93 -4.58 -3.09
C LEU A 120 7.93 -3.70 -2.34
N VAL A 121 7.51 -2.56 -1.79
CA VAL A 121 8.36 -1.68 -0.97
C VAL A 121 8.92 -2.45 0.23
N VAL A 122 8.06 -3.19 0.96
CA VAL A 122 8.47 -4.02 2.10
C VAL A 122 9.51 -5.07 1.70
N LEU A 123 9.29 -5.76 0.57
CA LEU A 123 10.23 -6.79 0.10
C LEU A 123 11.57 -6.21 -0.34
N VAL A 124 11.57 -5.03 -0.97
CA VAL A 124 12.81 -4.33 -1.38
C VAL A 124 13.60 -3.90 -0.15
N GLN A 125 12.96 -3.25 0.83
CA GLN A 125 13.61 -2.84 2.07
C GLN A 125 14.21 -4.03 2.83
N ASN A 126 13.45 -5.13 2.96
CA ASN A 126 13.94 -6.33 3.61
C ASN A 126 15.10 -6.99 2.84
N ALA A 127 15.14 -6.88 1.51
CA ALA A 127 16.24 -7.41 0.70
C ALA A 127 17.53 -6.59 0.85
N GLU A 128 17.42 -5.31 1.21
CA GLU A 128 18.54 -4.40 1.47
C GLU A 128 18.99 -4.44 2.94
N GLY A 129 18.08 -4.77 3.87
CA GLY A 129 18.35 -4.94 5.28
C GLY A 129 18.98 -6.29 5.67
N THR A 130 19.43 -6.37 6.92
CA THR A 130 19.97 -7.60 7.55
C THR A 130 19.00 -8.24 8.54
N GLU A 131 17.77 -7.76 8.64
CA GLU A 131 16.83 -8.18 9.67
C GLU A 131 16.18 -9.53 9.38
N THR A 132 15.81 -10.21 10.46
CA THR A 132 15.03 -11.46 10.44
C THR A 132 13.61 -11.23 9.91
N GLU A 133 13.07 -12.24 9.23
CA GLU A 133 11.77 -12.18 8.56
C GLU A 133 10.60 -11.94 9.54
N GLY A 134 10.23 -10.67 9.72
CA GLY A 134 9.11 -10.23 10.56
C GLY A 134 7.73 -10.44 9.93
N PRO A 135 6.64 -10.19 10.68
CA PRO A 135 5.26 -10.36 10.22
C PRO A 135 4.95 -9.59 8.93
N ARG A 136 5.48 -8.35 8.82
CA ARG A 136 5.29 -7.48 7.64
C ARG A 136 5.86 -8.08 6.36
N VAL A 137 7.02 -8.75 6.45
CA VAL A 137 7.67 -9.41 5.31
C VAL A 137 6.91 -10.66 4.91
N LYS A 138 6.39 -11.43 5.88
CA LYS A 138 5.54 -12.58 5.60
C LYS A 138 4.26 -12.17 4.88
N TRP A 139 3.57 -11.15 5.39
CA TRP A 139 2.42 -10.55 4.72
C TRP A 139 2.76 -10.12 3.29
N ALA A 140 3.88 -9.43 3.08
CA ALA A 140 4.26 -8.96 1.75
C ALA A 140 4.50 -10.11 0.75
N LYS A 141 5.10 -11.21 1.19
CA LYS A 141 5.30 -12.42 0.36
C LYS A 141 3.98 -13.07 -0.06
N GLU A 142 2.94 -12.97 0.75
CA GLU A 142 1.59 -13.48 0.46
C GLU A 142 0.77 -12.47 -0.36
N ALA A 143 0.90 -11.18 -0.07
CA ALA A 143 0.17 -10.10 -0.71
C ALA A 143 0.55 -9.93 -2.18
N VAL A 144 1.83 -10.07 -2.56
CA VAL A 144 2.25 -9.97 -3.97
C VAL A 144 1.51 -10.96 -4.89
N PRO A 145 1.57 -12.29 -4.67
CA PRO A 145 0.87 -13.23 -5.55
C PRO A 145 -0.65 -13.08 -5.48
N ALA A 146 -1.22 -12.76 -4.31
CA ALA A 146 -2.65 -12.52 -4.15
C ALA A 146 -3.12 -11.30 -4.95
N SER A 147 -2.45 -10.16 -4.82
CA SER A 147 -2.75 -8.95 -5.60
C SER A 147 -2.55 -9.17 -7.09
N VAL A 148 -1.48 -9.86 -7.51
CA VAL A 148 -1.25 -10.16 -8.94
C VAL A 148 -2.37 -11.04 -9.50
N ALA A 149 -2.85 -12.04 -8.76
CA ALA A 149 -3.97 -12.87 -9.17
C ALA A 149 -5.26 -12.03 -9.29
N ALA A 150 -5.57 -11.23 -8.27
CA ALA A 150 -6.75 -10.36 -8.27
C ALA A 150 -6.71 -9.32 -9.40
N LEU A 151 -5.56 -8.71 -9.68
CA LEU A 151 -5.37 -7.71 -10.74
C LEU A 151 -5.49 -8.29 -12.16
N LYS A 152 -5.37 -9.60 -12.35
CA LYS A 152 -5.64 -10.25 -13.65
C LYS A 152 -7.15 -10.29 -13.93
N GLU A 153 -7.91 -10.62 -12.89
CA GLU A 153 -9.37 -10.79 -12.93
C GLU A 153 -10.16 -9.51 -12.65
N ALA A 154 -9.49 -8.42 -12.27
CA ALA A 154 -10.13 -7.16 -11.94
C ALA A 154 -11.01 -6.66 -13.11
N LYS A 155 -12.28 -6.41 -12.80
CA LYS A 155 -13.35 -6.09 -13.77
C LYS A 155 -13.36 -4.63 -14.20
N ASN A 156 -12.70 -3.75 -13.44
CA ASN A 156 -12.81 -2.29 -13.58
C ASN A 156 -11.91 -1.68 -14.68
N TYR A 157 -11.35 -2.50 -15.56
CA TYR A 157 -10.75 -2.08 -16.84
C TYR A 157 -11.80 -2.01 -17.97
N THR A 158 -13.05 -1.73 -17.64
CA THR A 158 -14.13 -1.66 -18.63
C THR A 158 -14.96 -0.44 -18.29
N GLN A 159 -15.00 0.51 -19.22
CA GLN A 159 -15.63 1.81 -19.06
C GLN A 159 -17.09 1.69 -18.58
N GLN A 160 -17.50 2.59 -17.68
CA GLN A 160 -18.85 3.11 -17.77
C GLN A 160 -18.79 4.41 -18.56
N LYS A 161 -19.61 4.43 -19.62
CA LYS A 161 -19.97 5.59 -20.44
C LYS A 161 -20.52 6.73 -19.58
#